data_AF-A0A815CEH8-F1
#
_entry.id   AF-A0A815CEH8-F1
#
_cell.length_a   1.000
_cell.length_b   1.000
_cell.length_c   1.000
_cell.angle_alpha   90.00
_cell.angle_beta   90.00
_cell.angle_gamma   90.00
#
_symmetry.space_group_name_H-M   'P 1'
#
loop_
_entity.id
_entity.type
_entity.pdbx_description
1 polymer ?
#
loop_
_entity_poly.entity_id
_entity_poly.type
_entity_poly.pdbx_seq_one_letter_code
_entity_poly.pdbx_strand_id
1 'polypeptide(L)'
;MLTTALCPRCTRFINHFSISIIAKRSLSTTNDTIPSPLNDNTESNIDINRNVSRLPDDVYRHFKGLPPLEIKEQYHTRTKLRTLWGKYGRKTGIDPKLCWPTQTEMSETIDDERVYNMELNEKLKIVKERREAKQKEIDQIQAKVEKNLKNMPKMVEDYRKRTIERERAKKAEVKVKSDLAEQARDFYGFSVDPDDERMQFMLLQLEEAQKTEEKKARKAAKKLEAHQQLQKLMGISSTTEVASEGDAPATPIDPLAPIPDAKDKETDMKLFAKLVSERSKLAKAASRIAEENATGQTKGQKKK
;
A
#
# COMPACT_ATOMS: atom_id res chain seq x y z
N MET A 1 1.88 33.46 2.54
CA MET A 1 1.51 34.08 3.83
C MET A 1 1.97 33.14 4.93
N LEU A 2 2.89 33.58 5.79
CA LEU A 2 3.46 32.78 6.88
C LEU A 2 3.05 33.43 8.21
N THR A 3 2.26 32.73 9.01
CA THR A 3 1.82 33.18 10.34
C THR A 3 2.32 32.20 11.39
N THR A 4 3.54 32.43 11.88
CA THR A 4 4.09 31.75 13.06
C THR A 4 3.66 32.50 14.32
N ALA A 5 2.91 31.83 15.19
CA ALA A 5 2.57 32.37 16.51
C ALA A 5 3.78 32.23 17.46
N LEU A 6 4.28 33.35 17.99
CA LEU A 6 5.29 33.36 19.06
C LEU A 6 4.66 33.68 20.41
N CYS A 7 5.14 33.00 21.45
CA CYS A 7 4.64 33.06 22.82
C CYS A 7 4.95 34.42 23.51
N PRO A 8 3.97 35.10 24.14
CA PRO A 8 4.17 36.40 24.78
C PRO A 8 4.58 36.26 26.26
N ARG A 9 5.75 35.66 26.55
CA ARG A 9 6.25 35.61 27.94
C ARG A 9 7.77 35.51 28.10
N CYS A 10 8.50 36.50 27.58
CA CYS A 10 9.84 36.82 28.09
C CYS A 10 10.26 38.26 27.78
N THR A 11 11.20 38.78 28.60
CA THR A 11 11.96 40.03 28.42
C THR A 11 11.18 41.35 28.32
N ARG A 12 10.98 42.02 29.47
CA ARG A 12 11.12 43.49 29.54
C ARG A 12 11.44 43.96 30.96
N PHE A 13 12.16 45.09 31.00
CA PHE A 13 12.62 45.85 32.18
C PHE A 13 13.68 45.19 33.08
N ILE A 14 14.75 45.85 33.50
CA ILE A 14 15.64 46.93 32.99
C ILE A 14 16.58 47.20 34.17
N ASN A 15 17.89 47.32 33.91
CA ASN A 15 18.82 47.79 34.92
C ASN A 15 18.59 49.29 35.19
N HIS A 16 18.46 49.68 36.45
CA HIS A 16 18.97 50.98 36.88
C HIS A 16 19.49 50.89 38.32
N PHE A 17 20.80 50.66 38.44
CA PHE A 17 21.53 50.89 39.68
C PHE A 17 21.67 52.40 39.84
N SER A 18 21.15 52.97 40.92
CA SER A 18 21.44 54.36 41.30
C SER A 18 21.47 54.47 42.83
N ILE A 19 22.63 54.87 43.33
CA ILE A 19 22.95 54.96 44.75
C ILE A 19 22.29 56.21 45.32
N SER A 20 21.58 56.09 46.44
CA SER A 20 21.26 57.23 47.31
C SER A 20 21.42 56.82 48.79
N ILE A 21 22.63 57.05 49.30
CA ILE A 21 22.91 56.99 50.73
C ILE A 21 22.18 58.16 51.39
N ILE A 22 21.16 57.89 52.20
CA ILE A 22 20.63 58.86 53.17
C ILE A 22 20.71 58.23 54.55
N ALA A 23 21.74 58.62 55.29
CA ALA A 23 21.88 58.28 56.70
C ALA A 23 20.81 59.01 57.52
N LYS A 24 19.97 58.25 58.24
CA LYS A 24 19.26 58.76 59.42
C LYS A 24 19.55 57.87 60.61
N ARG A 25 20.66 58.22 61.28
CA ARG A 25 21.05 57.77 62.60
C ARG A 25 20.14 58.43 63.64
N SER A 26 19.07 57.76 64.06
CA SER A 26 18.37 58.13 65.31
C SER A 26 18.92 57.26 66.44
N LEU A 27 19.65 57.89 67.36
CA LEU A 27 20.13 57.22 68.56
C LEU A 27 18.97 56.93 69.53
N SER A 28 19.14 55.83 70.24
CA SER A 28 18.41 55.38 71.42
C SER A 28 18.09 56.47 72.46
N THR A 29 16.89 56.39 73.03
CA THR A 29 16.66 56.72 74.45
C THR A 29 16.03 55.51 75.14
N THR A 30 16.56 55.21 76.32
CA THR A 30 16.31 54.07 77.20
C THR A 30 14.85 53.74 77.48
N ASN A 31 14.52 52.45 77.47
CA ASN A 31 13.59 51.85 78.41
C ASN A 31 14.19 50.51 78.88
N ASP A 32 14.91 50.56 80.00
CA ASP A 32 15.45 49.37 80.67
C ASP A 32 14.31 48.61 81.37
N THR A 33 13.46 47.96 80.59
CA THR A 33 12.63 46.87 81.09
C THR A 33 13.51 45.64 81.13
N ILE A 34 14.04 45.32 82.31
CA ILE A 34 14.69 44.04 82.62
C ILE A 34 13.74 42.94 82.13
N PRO A 35 14.10 42.10 81.13
CA PRO A 35 13.31 40.93 80.83
C PRO A 35 13.42 40.00 82.04
N SER A 36 12.29 39.81 82.73
CA SER A 36 12.16 38.73 83.71
C SER A 36 12.67 37.42 83.09
N PRO A 37 13.30 36.52 83.86
CA PRO A 37 13.79 35.25 83.34
C PRO A 37 12.60 34.41 82.86
N LEU A 38 12.28 34.53 81.57
CA LEU A 38 11.27 33.74 80.89
C LEU A 38 11.78 32.31 80.87
N ASN A 39 11.12 31.42 81.61
CA ASN A 39 11.44 30.00 81.72
C ASN A 39 12.03 29.41 80.42
N ASP A 40 13.31 29.05 80.44
CA ASP A 40 13.99 28.33 79.35
C ASP A 40 13.40 26.93 79.06
N ASN A 41 12.39 26.53 79.85
CA ASN A 41 11.73 25.24 79.87
C ASN A 41 10.45 25.17 78.99
N THR A 42 10.25 26.09 78.05
CA THR A 42 9.23 25.88 76.99
C THR A 42 9.70 24.75 76.06
N GLU A 43 8.79 23.87 75.64
CA GLU A 43 9.15 22.70 74.83
C GLU A 43 9.91 23.08 73.54
N SER A 44 9.57 24.23 72.95
CA SER A 44 10.29 24.81 71.80
C SER A 44 11.73 25.18 72.11
N ASN A 45 12.02 25.80 73.26
CA ASN A 45 13.39 26.17 73.64
C ASN A 45 14.23 24.93 73.95
N ILE A 46 13.61 23.92 74.57
CA ILE A 46 14.25 22.63 74.83
C ILE A 46 14.62 21.93 73.51
N ASP A 47 13.75 21.93 72.50
CA ASP A 47 14.02 21.30 71.20
C ASP A 47 15.04 22.06 70.35
N ILE A 48 15.10 23.40 70.46
CA ILE A 48 16.18 24.22 69.89
C ILE A 48 17.52 23.83 70.53
N ASN A 49 17.58 23.70 71.86
CA ASN A 49 18.80 23.32 72.58
C ASN A 49 19.24 21.87 72.31
N ARG A 50 18.32 20.97 71.95
CA ARG A 50 18.62 19.58 71.51
C ARG A 50 19.20 19.50 70.08
N ASN A 51 19.11 20.55 69.27
CA ASN A 51 19.54 20.56 67.88
C ASN A 51 21.07 20.76 67.75
N VAL A 52 21.84 19.69 68.01
CA VAL A 52 23.31 19.68 67.91
C VAL A 52 23.82 20.07 66.52
N SER A 53 23.07 19.75 65.45
CA SER A 53 23.48 20.06 64.08
C SER A 53 23.29 21.53 63.70
N ARG A 54 22.67 22.35 64.57
CA ARG A 54 22.39 23.79 64.35
C ARG A 54 21.69 24.10 63.02
N LEU A 55 20.99 23.11 62.46
CA LEU A 55 20.20 23.28 61.25
C LEU A 55 19.01 24.20 61.52
N PRO A 56 18.57 25.02 60.54
CA PRO A 56 17.34 25.78 60.69
C PRO A 56 16.15 24.83 60.91
N ASP A 57 15.20 25.26 61.74
CA ASP A 57 14.14 24.42 62.29
C ASP A 57 13.34 23.64 61.23
N ASP A 58 13.00 24.27 60.10
CA ASP A 58 12.36 23.62 58.95
C ASP A 58 13.12 22.38 58.45
N VAL A 59 14.45 22.49 58.35
CA VAL A 59 15.31 21.42 57.80
C VAL A 59 15.52 20.34 58.83
N TYR A 60 15.69 20.72 60.10
CA TYR A 60 15.78 19.79 61.22
C TYR A 60 14.48 18.96 61.36
N ARG A 61 13.32 19.61 61.32
CA ARG A 61 12.01 18.95 61.44
C ARG A 61 11.65 18.14 60.20
N HIS A 62 12.06 18.56 59.00
CA HIS A 62 11.99 17.73 57.80
C HIS A 62 12.82 16.44 57.94
N PHE A 63 14.06 16.52 58.43
CA PHE A 63 14.91 15.34 58.70
C PHE A 63 14.32 14.42 59.77
N LYS A 64 13.62 14.97 60.77
CA LYS A 64 12.88 14.21 61.78
C LYS A 64 11.52 13.67 61.31
N GLY A 65 11.11 13.92 60.07
CA GLY A 65 9.80 13.49 59.55
C GLY A 65 8.60 14.20 60.19
N LEU A 66 8.81 15.41 60.72
CA LEU A 66 7.78 16.24 61.35
C LEU A 66 7.26 17.30 60.35
N PRO A 67 5.96 17.65 60.40
CA PRO A 67 5.38 18.68 59.54
C PRO A 67 5.93 20.07 59.88
N PRO A 68 6.16 21.00 58.93
CA PRO A 68 6.63 22.36 59.23
C PRO A 68 5.74 23.07 60.28
N LEU A 69 6.32 23.92 61.13
CA LEU A 69 5.59 24.65 62.18
C LEU A 69 4.59 25.62 61.55
N GLU A 70 5.09 26.38 60.57
CA GLU A 70 4.31 27.35 59.80
C GLU A 70 4.33 26.94 58.33
N ILE A 71 3.15 26.86 57.73
CA ILE A 71 3.02 26.65 56.29
C ILE A 71 3.27 28.00 55.61
N LYS A 72 4.53 28.28 55.27
CA LYS A 72 4.93 29.53 54.59
C LYS A 72 4.00 29.81 53.40
N GLU A 73 3.69 31.09 53.15
CA GLU A 73 2.73 31.52 52.12
C GLU A 73 2.99 30.90 50.73
N GLN A 74 4.27 30.71 50.38
CA GLN A 74 4.71 30.05 49.14
C GLN A 74 4.22 28.60 48.98
N TYR A 75 3.71 27.96 50.04
CA TYR A 75 3.13 26.62 50.05
C TYR A 75 1.58 26.59 50.06
N HIS A 76 0.89 27.74 50.03
CA HIS A 76 -0.58 27.80 50.06
C HIS A 76 -1.29 27.28 48.79
N THR A 77 -0.56 26.87 47.75
CA THR A 77 -1.17 26.19 46.59
C THR A 77 -1.83 24.87 47.01
N ARG A 78 -3.08 24.63 46.59
CA ARG A 78 -3.83 23.37 46.86
C ARG A 78 -2.98 22.11 46.72
N THR A 79 -2.24 21.97 45.61
CA THR A 79 -1.34 20.83 45.32
C THR A 79 -0.22 20.64 46.36
N LYS A 80 0.36 21.73 46.87
CA LYS A 80 1.44 21.68 47.88
C LYS A 80 0.87 21.28 49.24
N LEU A 81 -0.29 21.81 49.61
CA LEU A 81 -1.02 21.43 50.83
C LEU A 81 -1.46 19.95 50.80
N ARG A 82 -1.99 19.46 49.66
CA ARG A 82 -2.28 18.02 49.45
C ARG A 82 -1.03 17.15 49.64
N THR A 83 0.12 17.58 49.09
CA THR A 83 1.41 16.88 49.24
C THR A 83 1.90 16.86 50.69
N LEU A 84 1.75 17.96 51.44
CA LEU A 84 2.11 18.02 52.87
C LEU A 84 1.22 17.11 53.72
N TRP A 85 -0.09 17.13 53.47
CA TRP A 85 -1.05 16.24 54.13
C TRP A 85 -0.75 14.77 53.81
N GLY A 86 -0.42 14.42 52.57
CA GLY A 86 -0.02 13.05 52.20
C GLY A 86 1.27 12.57 52.87
N LYS A 87 2.22 13.47 53.18
CA LYS A 87 3.49 13.12 53.84
C LYS A 87 3.41 13.00 55.36
N TYR A 88 2.68 13.91 56.00
CA TYR A 88 2.69 14.05 57.47
C TYR A 88 1.31 13.78 58.11
N GLY A 89 0.27 13.59 57.30
CA GLY A 89 -1.09 13.31 57.74
C GLY A 89 -1.72 14.42 58.58
N ARG A 90 -2.56 14.00 59.53
CA ARG A 90 -3.29 14.87 60.46
C ARG A 90 -2.39 15.77 61.32
N LYS A 91 -1.10 15.43 61.49
CA LYS A 91 -0.12 16.24 62.25
C LYS A 91 0.08 17.65 61.67
N THR A 92 -0.28 17.87 60.40
CA THR A 92 -0.18 19.18 59.72
C THR A 92 -1.24 20.20 60.12
N GLY A 93 -2.35 19.77 60.73
CA GLY A 93 -3.53 20.62 60.93
C GLY A 93 -4.28 21.02 59.65
N ILE A 94 -3.88 20.51 58.47
CA ILE A 94 -4.57 20.79 57.19
C ILE A 94 -5.88 19.99 57.11
N ASP A 95 -6.96 20.67 56.72
CA ASP A 95 -8.27 20.05 56.49
C ASP A 95 -8.23 18.93 55.43
N PRO A 96 -8.61 17.68 55.76
CA PRO A 96 -8.66 16.58 54.79
C PRO A 96 -9.56 16.85 53.58
N LYS A 97 -10.57 17.70 53.71
CA LYS A 97 -11.48 18.12 52.63
C LYS A 97 -10.73 18.71 51.44
N LEU A 98 -9.55 19.32 51.66
CA LEU A 98 -8.71 19.89 50.61
C LEU A 98 -8.14 18.84 49.64
N CYS A 99 -8.05 17.58 50.07
CA CYS A 99 -7.52 16.48 49.25
C CYS A 99 -8.48 16.08 48.12
N TRP A 100 -9.78 16.31 48.28
CA TRP A 100 -10.77 16.07 47.25
C TRP A 100 -10.77 17.20 46.20
N PRO A 101 -11.19 16.91 44.95
CA PRO A 101 -11.38 17.93 43.93
C PRO A 101 -12.48 18.91 44.35
N THR A 102 -12.45 20.14 43.81
CA THR A 102 -13.65 21.01 43.83
C THR A 102 -14.70 20.48 42.87
N GLN A 103 -15.94 20.98 42.99
CA GLN A 103 -16.99 20.68 42.01
C GLN A 103 -16.58 21.04 40.56
N THR A 104 -15.77 22.09 40.38
CA THR A 104 -15.24 22.53 39.08
C THR A 104 -14.15 21.59 38.56
N GLU A 105 -13.14 21.27 39.39
CA GLU A 105 -12.10 20.28 39.09
C GLU A 105 -12.75 18.92 38.73
N MET A 106 -13.85 18.56 39.38
CA MET A 106 -14.60 17.32 39.13
C MET A 106 -15.40 17.35 37.81
N SER A 107 -16.08 18.45 37.48
CA SER A 107 -16.77 18.57 36.18
C SER A 107 -15.80 18.58 35.01
N GLU A 108 -14.68 19.29 35.13
CA GLU A 108 -13.59 19.31 34.15
C GLU A 108 -13.06 17.88 33.89
N THR A 109 -12.79 17.13 34.97
CA THR A 109 -12.33 15.73 34.87
C THR A 109 -13.36 14.83 34.17
N ILE A 110 -14.65 14.98 34.48
CA ILE A 110 -15.73 14.18 33.87
C ILE A 110 -15.88 14.48 32.37
N ASP A 111 -15.76 15.76 31.98
CA ASP A 111 -15.87 16.15 30.58
C ASP A 111 -14.62 15.76 29.78
N ASP A 112 -13.41 15.87 30.35
CA ASP A 112 -12.19 15.30 29.78
C ASP A 112 -12.31 13.78 29.60
N GLU A 113 -12.80 13.04 30.61
CA GLU A 113 -13.02 11.60 30.51
C GLU A 113 -14.00 11.26 29.37
N ARG A 114 -15.09 12.01 29.21
CA ARG A 114 -16.05 11.81 28.10
C ARG A 114 -15.46 12.10 26.72
N VAL A 115 -14.59 13.11 26.61
CA VAL A 115 -13.96 13.52 25.35
C VAL A 115 -12.86 12.54 24.93
N TYR A 116 -12.02 12.10 25.87
CA TYR A 116 -10.85 11.27 25.58
C TYR A 116 -11.10 9.76 25.71
N ASN A 117 -12.05 9.31 26.54
CA ASN A 117 -12.33 7.90 26.79
C ASN A 117 -13.72 7.48 26.27
N MET A 118 -13.76 6.89 25.07
CA MET A 118 -14.97 6.19 24.57
C MET A 118 -15.44 5.10 25.52
N GLU A 119 -16.74 4.80 25.52
CA GLU A 119 -17.30 3.71 26.33
C GLU A 119 -16.77 2.33 25.88
N LEU A 120 -16.77 1.36 26.80
CA LEU A 120 -16.38 -0.02 26.49
C LEU A 120 -17.27 -0.63 25.38
N ASN A 121 -18.56 -0.32 25.38
CA ASN A 121 -19.52 -0.81 24.38
C ASN A 121 -19.19 -0.30 22.98
N GLU A 122 -18.76 0.96 22.85
CA GLU A 122 -18.35 1.58 21.58
C GLU A 122 -17.04 0.97 21.08
N LYS A 123 -16.04 0.84 21.96
CA LYS A 123 -14.77 0.14 21.67
C LYS A 123 -15.03 -1.27 21.14
N LEU A 124 -15.97 -2.01 21.74
CA LEU A 124 -16.35 -3.35 21.29
C LEU A 124 -17.04 -3.36 19.91
N LYS A 125 -17.91 -2.39 19.61
CA LYS A 125 -18.53 -2.22 18.27
C LYS A 125 -17.45 -1.98 17.21
N ILE A 126 -16.57 -1.00 17.42
CA ILE A 126 -15.46 -0.66 16.51
C ILE A 126 -14.55 -1.87 16.26
N VAL A 127 -14.24 -2.67 17.29
CA VAL A 127 -13.44 -3.89 17.15
C VAL A 127 -14.18 -4.97 16.34
N LYS A 128 -15.49 -5.15 16.51
CA LYS A 128 -16.30 -6.08 15.72
C LYS A 128 -16.35 -5.66 14.24
N GLU A 129 -16.70 -4.41 13.97
CA GLU A 129 -16.75 -3.84 12.61
C GLU A 129 -15.40 -3.98 11.88
N ARG A 130 -14.29 -3.66 12.56
CA ARG A 130 -12.93 -3.85 12.02
C ARG A 130 -12.59 -5.31 11.74
N ARG A 131 -13.06 -6.27 12.55
CA ARG A 131 -12.88 -7.71 12.30
C ARG A 131 -13.69 -8.17 11.09
N GLU A 132 -14.95 -7.78 11.01
CA GLU A 132 -15.84 -8.11 9.89
C GLU A 132 -15.34 -7.52 8.56
N ALA A 133 -14.87 -6.27 8.55
CA ALA A 133 -14.30 -5.64 7.37
C ALA A 133 -13.05 -6.39 6.87
N LYS A 134 -12.14 -6.76 7.78
CA LYS A 134 -10.96 -7.59 7.46
C LYS A 134 -11.35 -8.98 6.95
N GLN A 135 -12.35 -9.62 7.54
CA GLN A 135 -12.81 -10.93 7.08
C GLN A 135 -13.35 -10.82 5.64
N LYS A 136 -14.23 -9.85 5.38
CA LYS A 136 -14.77 -9.59 4.02
C LYS A 136 -13.67 -9.30 3.00
N GLU A 137 -12.58 -8.64 3.38
CA GLU A 137 -11.41 -8.42 2.52
C GLU A 137 -10.66 -9.73 2.22
N ILE A 138 -10.41 -10.56 3.24
CA ILE A 138 -9.79 -11.88 3.10
C ILE A 138 -10.63 -12.79 2.20
N ASP A 139 -11.95 -12.86 2.43
CA ASP A 139 -12.89 -13.68 1.65
C ASP A 139 -12.90 -13.25 0.17
N GLN A 140 -12.85 -11.93 -0.10
CA GLN A 140 -12.75 -11.39 -1.46
C GLN A 140 -11.40 -11.74 -2.13
N ILE A 141 -10.30 -11.74 -1.39
CA ILE A 141 -8.98 -12.13 -1.91
C ILE A 141 -8.99 -13.63 -2.22
N GLN A 142 -9.46 -14.48 -1.31
CA GLN A 142 -9.60 -15.92 -1.52
C GLN A 142 -10.46 -16.24 -2.75
N ALA A 143 -11.64 -15.63 -2.87
CA ALA A 143 -12.52 -15.82 -4.02
C ALA A 143 -11.90 -15.35 -5.36
N LYS A 144 -11.00 -14.36 -5.36
CA LYS A 144 -10.21 -13.97 -6.55
C LYS A 144 -9.13 -14.98 -6.87
N VAL A 145 -8.38 -15.44 -5.84
CA VAL A 145 -7.33 -16.45 -5.99
C VAL A 145 -7.89 -17.76 -6.53
N GLU A 146 -9.02 -18.25 -6.00
CA GLU A 146 -9.69 -19.45 -6.51
C GLU A 146 -10.08 -19.35 -7.99
N LYS A 147 -10.65 -18.21 -8.41
CA LYS A 147 -11.01 -17.99 -9.82
C LYS A 147 -9.78 -18.01 -10.72
N ASN A 148 -8.67 -17.42 -10.27
CA ASN A 148 -7.40 -17.45 -10.99
C ASN A 148 -6.82 -18.87 -11.05
N LEU A 149 -6.84 -19.62 -9.94
CA LEU A 149 -6.38 -21.01 -9.88
C LEU A 149 -7.20 -21.93 -10.82
N LYS A 150 -8.52 -21.74 -10.92
CA LYS A 150 -9.40 -22.46 -11.85
C LYS A 150 -9.07 -22.17 -13.32
N ASN A 151 -8.60 -20.97 -13.65
CA ASN A 151 -8.21 -20.57 -15.02
C ASN A 151 -6.74 -20.92 -15.36
N MET A 152 -5.89 -21.04 -14.34
CA MET A 152 -4.45 -21.31 -14.44
C MET A 152 -4.07 -22.49 -15.36
N PRO A 153 -4.67 -23.70 -15.27
CA PRO A 153 -4.26 -24.83 -16.12
C PRO A 153 -4.41 -24.53 -17.62
N LYS A 154 -5.51 -23.89 -18.03
CA LYS A 154 -5.72 -23.48 -19.44
C LYS A 154 -4.65 -22.49 -19.91
N MET A 155 -4.31 -21.51 -19.07
CA MET A 155 -3.25 -20.54 -19.37
C MET A 155 -1.87 -21.21 -19.51
N VAL A 156 -1.58 -22.24 -18.71
CA VAL A 156 -0.34 -23.02 -18.80
C VAL A 156 -0.30 -23.85 -20.08
N GLU A 157 -1.39 -24.49 -20.46
CA GLU A 157 -1.48 -25.22 -21.74
C GLU A 157 -1.26 -24.30 -22.93
N ASP A 158 -1.94 -23.15 -22.97
CA ASP A 158 -1.81 -22.19 -24.07
C ASP A 158 -0.41 -21.57 -24.15
N TYR A 159 0.22 -21.31 -22.99
CA TYR A 159 1.62 -20.90 -22.94
C TYR A 159 2.57 -21.99 -23.49
N ARG A 160 2.37 -23.25 -23.11
CA ARG A 160 3.14 -24.40 -23.62
C ARG A 160 2.97 -24.56 -25.13
N LYS A 161 1.73 -24.53 -25.66
CA LYS A 161 1.44 -24.58 -27.10
C LYS A 161 2.19 -23.50 -27.88
N ARG A 162 2.04 -22.24 -27.47
CA ARG A 162 2.74 -21.08 -28.08
C ARG A 162 4.27 -21.18 -28.02
N THR A 163 4.80 -21.83 -26.98
CA THR A 163 6.25 -22.03 -26.82
C THR A 163 6.75 -23.09 -27.79
N ILE A 164 6.04 -24.23 -27.88
CA ILE A 164 6.33 -25.32 -28.82
C ILE A 164 6.19 -24.83 -30.28
N GLU A 165 5.15 -24.06 -30.60
CA GLU A 165 4.95 -23.45 -31.92
C GLU A 165 6.10 -22.52 -32.29
N ARG A 166 6.52 -21.63 -31.36
CA ARG A 166 7.67 -20.73 -31.56
C ARG A 166 8.98 -21.50 -31.75
N GLU A 167 9.20 -22.59 -31.02
CA GLU A 167 10.37 -23.45 -31.21
C GLU A 167 10.34 -24.21 -32.54
N ARG A 168 9.18 -24.70 -32.96
CA ARG A 168 8.98 -25.35 -34.27
C ARG A 168 9.24 -24.36 -35.41
N ALA A 169 8.70 -23.15 -35.33
CA ALA A 169 8.94 -22.09 -36.31
C ALA A 169 10.44 -21.75 -36.41
N LYS A 170 11.11 -21.49 -35.28
CA LYS A 170 12.57 -21.25 -35.26
C LYS A 170 13.37 -22.41 -35.84
N LYS A 171 13.02 -23.66 -35.52
CA LYS A 171 13.69 -24.85 -36.09
C LYS A 171 13.44 -24.99 -37.60
N ALA A 172 12.25 -24.62 -38.09
CA ALA A 172 11.95 -24.59 -39.52
C ALA A 172 12.72 -23.47 -40.24
N GLU A 173 12.78 -22.26 -39.67
CA GLU A 173 13.58 -21.15 -40.20
C GLU A 173 15.07 -21.49 -40.29
N VAL A 174 15.63 -22.12 -39.25
CA VAL A 174 17.03 -22.58 -39.26
C VAL A 174 17.27 -23.64 -40.33
N LYS A 175 16.34 -24.58 -40.52
CA LYS A 175 16.42 -25.59 -41.59
C LYS A 175 16.36 -24.96 -42.99
N VAL A 176 15.37 -24.11 -43.26
CA VAL A 176 15.26 -23.42 -44.56
C VAL A 176 16.53 -22.63 -44.87
N LYS A 177 17.17 -22.03 -43.86
CA LYS A 177 18.47 -21.35 -44.02
C LYS A 177 19.65 -22.31 -44.24
N SER A 178 19.69 -23.47 -43.57
CA SER A 178 20.74 -24.47 -43.83
C SER A 178 20.61 -25.08 -45.22
N ASP A 179 19.40 -25.43 -45.62
CA ASP A 179 19.10 -26.08 -46.90
C ASP A 179 19.40 -25.11 -48.07
N LEU A 180 19.16 -23.81 -47.88
CA LEU A 180 19.53 -22.76 -48.83
C LEU A 180 21.05 -22.54 -48.90
N ALA A 181 21.75 -22.58 -47.76
CA ALA A 181 23.20 -22.45 -47.71
C ALA A 181 23.93 -23.66 -48.34
N GLU A 182 23.34 -24.86 -48.24
CA GLU A 182 23.81 -26.06 -48.93
C GLU A 182 23.63 -25.94 -50.44
N GLN A 183 22.46 -25.52 -50.92
CA GLN A 183 22.23 -25.24 -52.34
C GLN A 183 23.18 -24.16 -52.91
N ALA A 184 23.44 -23.09 -52.15
CA ALA A 184 24.43 -22.08 -52.53
C ALA A 184 25.85 -22.66 -52.61
N ARG A 185 26.20 -23.56 -51.68
CA ARG A 185 27.50 -24.24 -51.67
C ARG A 185 27.66 -25.17 -52.87
N ASP A 186 26.62 -25.87 -53.29
CA ASP A 186 26.65 -26.74 -54.48
C ASP A 186 26.78 -25.93 -55.78
N PHE A 187 26.12 -24.78 -55.87
CA PHE A 187 26.17 -23.92 -57.05
C PHE A 187 27.51 -23.15 -57.19
N TYR A 188 28.06 -22.64 -56.08
CA TYR A 188 29.28 -21.82 -56.09
C TYR A 188 30.57 -22.57 -55.72
N GLY A 189 30.48 -23.75 -55.10
CA GLY A 189 31.62 -24.57 -54.66
C GLY A 189 32.25 -24.16 -53.32
N PHE A 190 31.77 -23.08 -52.68
CA PHE A 190 32.25 -22.58 -51.38
C PHE A 190 31.08 -22.06 -50.53
N SER A 191 31.30 -21.88 -49.22
CA SER A 191 30.28 -21.33 -48.31
C SER A 191 30.07 -19.83 -48.56
N VAL A 192 28.82 -19.44 -48.79
CA VAL A 192 28.38 -18.05 -49.02
C VAL A 192 27.50 -17.62 -47.84
N ASP A 193 27.67 -16.38 -47.36
CA ASP A 193 26.89 -15.86 -46.22
C ASP A 193 25.49 -15.39 -46.68
N PRO A 194 24.46 -15.50 -45.82
CA PRO A 194 23.06 -15.29 -46.22
C PRO A 194 22.71 -13.86 -46.66
N ASP A 195 23.53 -12.87 -46.27
CA ASP A 195 23.32 -11.47 -46.61
C ASP A 195 24.05 -11.05 -47.91
N ASP A 196 24.91 -11.91 -48.48
CA ASP A 196 25.70 -11.62 -49.69
C ASP A 196 24.83 -11.45 -50.96
N GLU A 197 25.21 -10.50 -51.81
CA GLU A 197 24.59 -10.24 -53.12
C GLU A 197 24.52 -11.49 -54.02
N ARG A 198 25.47 -12.42 -53.86
CA ARG A 198 25.53 -13.70 -54.60
C ARG A 198 24.36 -14.62 -54.24
N MET A 199 24.01 -14.73 -52.96
CA MET A 199 22.88 -15.55 -52.54
C MET A 199 21.54 -14.93 -52.99
N GLN A 200 21.45 -13.60 -52.98
CA GLN A 200 20.29 -12.88 -53.51
C GLN A 200 20.09 -13.15 -55.01
N PHE A 201 21.17 -13.16 -55.80
CA PHE A 201 21.11 -13.52 -57.23
C PHE A 201 20.64 -14.97 -57.46
N MET A 202 21.16 -15.93 -56.67
CA MET A 202 20.71 -17.33 -56.73
C MET A 202 19.22 -17.47 -56.37
N LEU A 203 18.75 -16.77 -55.34
CA LEU A 203 17.33 -16.75 -54.94
C LEU A 203 16.43 -16.24 -56.07
N LEU A 204 16.84 -15.17 -56.78
CA LEU A 204 16.10 -14.67 -57.94
C LEU A 204 16.00 -15.74 -59.06
N GLN A 205 17.08 -16.46 -59.34
CA GLN A 205 17.07 -17.56 -60.32
C GLN A 205 16.17 -18.73 -59.90
N LEU A 206 16.18 -19.12 -58.62
CA LEU A 206 15.30 -20.16 -58.08
C LEU A 206 13.83 -19.73 -58.12
N GLU A 207 13.52 -18.48 -57.78
CA GLU A 207 12.17 -17.91 -57.90
C GLU A 207 11.69 -17.88 -59.35
N GLU A 208 12.53 -17.49 -60.31
CA GLU A 208 12.18 -17.50 -61.72
C GLU A 208 11.94 -18.92 -62.23
N ALA A 209 12.80 -19.87 -61.88
CA ALA A 209 12.62 -21.29 -62.20
C ALA A 209 11.26 -21.80 -61.68
N GLN A 210 10.98 -21.65 -60.38
CA GLN A 210 9.71 -22.03 -59.74
C GLN A 210 8.51 -21.35 -60.41
N LYS A 211 8.57 -20.04 -60.67
CA LYS A 211 7.50 -19.31 -61.38
C LYS A 211 7.27 -19.83 -62.81
N THR A 212 8.29 -20.37 -63.50
CA THR A 212 8.06 -21.03 -64.80
C THR A 212 7.48 -22.43 -64.64
N GLU A 213 7.89 -23.18 -63.62
CA GLU A 213 7.38 -24.52 -63.32
C GLU A 213 5.92 -24.50 -62.88
N GLU A 214 5.53 -23.59 -61.97
CA GLU A 214 4.13 -23.34 -61.62
C GLU A 214 3.29 -22.99 -62.84
N LYS A 215 3.80 -22.13 -63.75
CA LYS A 215 3.12 -21.78 -65.00
C LYS A 215 2.99 -22.98 -65.94
N LYS A 216 3.95 -23.91 -65.96
CA LYS A 216 3.88 -25.17 -66.73
C LYS A 216 2.90 -26.15 -66.08
N ALA A 217 3.00 -26.37 -64.76
CA ALA A 217 2.13 -27.24 -63.97
C ALA A 217 0.66 -26.78 -64.03
N ARG A 218 0.39 -25.48 -63.87
CA ARG A 218 -0.97 -24.90 -64.02
C ARG A 218 -1.52 -25.06 -65.44
N LYS A 219 -0.67 -25.03 -66.47
CA LYS A 219 -1.08 -25.34 -67.87
C LYS A 219 -1.32 -26.85 -68.06
N ALA A 220 -0.56 -27.72 -67.40
CA ALA A 220 -0.74 -29.17 -67.45
C ALA A 220 -2.01 -29.61 -66.70
N ALA A 221 -2.24 -29.10 -65.49
CA ALA A 221 -3.46 -29.34 -64.71
C ALA A 221 -4.72 -28.96 -65.49
N LYS A 222 -4.76 -27.76 -66.10
CA LYS A 222 -5.87 -27.34 -66.97
C LYS A 222 -6.09 -28.25 -68.18
N LYS A 223 -5.02 -28.83 -68.76
CA LYS A 223 -5.14 -29.79 -69.87
C LYS A 223 -5.67 -31.14 -69.38
N LEU A 224 -5.25 -31.60 -68.21
CA LEU A 224 -5.76 -32.81 -67.54
C LEU A 224 -7.24 -32.66 -67.16
N GLU A 225 -7.63 -31.53 -66.56
CA GLU A 225 -9.02 -31.19 -66.25
C GLU A 225 -9.89 -31.17 -67.52
N ALA A 226 -9.42 -30.53 -68.60
CA ALA A 226 -10.12 -30.51 -69.88
C ALA A 226 -10.24 -31.92 -70.51
N HIS A 227 -9.19 -32.75 -70.41
CA HIS A 227 -9.22 -34.13 -70.89
C HIS A 227 -10.21 -35.00 -70.09
N GLN A 228 -10.25 -34.84 -68.77
CA GLN A 228 -11.23 -35.51 -67.90
C GLN A 228 -12.66 -35.04 -68.18
N GLN A 229 -12.88 -33.76 -68.51
CA GLN A 229 -14.18 -33.24 -68.93
C GLN A 229 -14.61 -33.82 -70.29
N LEU A 230 -13.69 -33.92 -71.27
CA LEU A 230 -13.97 -34.54 -72.56
C LEU A 230 -14.25 -36.05 -72.44
N GLN A 231 -13.51 -36.78 -71.59
CA GLN A 231 -13.79 -38.18 -71.30
C GLN A 231 -15.16 -38.39 -70.65
N LYS A 232 -15.60 -37.47 -69.78
CA LYS A 232 -16.96 -37.48 -69.20
C LYS A 232 -18.06 -37.16 -70.23
N LEU A 233 -17.74 -36.43 -71.30
CA LEU A 233 -18.67 -36.10 -72.38
C LEU A 233 -18.73 -37.16 -73.50
N MET A 234 -17.68 -37.97 -73.69
CA MET A 234 -17.65 -39.05 -74.69
C MET A 234 -18.11 -40.42 -74.13
N GLY A 235 -18.90 -40.43 -73.06
CA GLY A 235 -19.40 -41.66 -72.45
C GLY A 235 -20.49 -42.38 -73.26
N ILE A 236 -20.10 -43.39 -74.03
CA ILE A 236 -20.97 -44.53 -74.40
C ILE A 236 -20.36 -45.83 -73.83
N SER A 237 -21.24 -46.71 -73.41
CA SER A 237 -21.05 -47.94 -72.63
C SER A 237 -19.87 -48.85 -72.98
N SER A 238 -19.16 -49.30 -71.94
CA SER A 238 -18.98 -50.74 -71.68
C SER A 238 -18.89 -51.00 -70.17
N THR A 239 -19.60 -52.03 -69.70
CA THR A 239 -19.68 -52.43 -68.27
C THR A 239 -19.69 -53.95 -68.16
N THR A 240 -18.81 -54.48 -67.31
CA THR A 240 -18.86 -55.74 -66.53
C THR A 240 -17.44 -55.91 -65.94
N GLU A 241 -17.15 -55.52 -64.70
CA GLU A 241 -17.53 -56.16 -63.42
C GLU A 241 -16.94 -57.56 -63.20
N VAL A 242 -15.98 -57.64 -62.27
CA VAL A 242 -15.87 -58.70 -61.24
C VAL A 242 -15.46 -57.99 -59.94
N ALA A 243 -16.05 -58.36 -58.80
CA ALA A 243 -15.86 -57.71 -57.50
C ALA A 243 -15.52 -58.72 -56.38
N SER A 244 -14.95 -58.22 -55.26
CA SER A 244 -14.88 -58.84 -53.89
C SER A 244 -14.13 -60.20 -53.74
N GLU A 245 -13.43 -60.58 -52.67
CA GLU A 245 -12.86 -59.94 -51.45
C GLU A 245 -11.88 -60.94 -50.75
N GLY A 246 -10.97 -60.61 -49.82
CA GLY A 246 -10.51 -59.28 -49.39
C GLY A 246 -9.94 -59.17 -47.94
N ASP A 247 -8.85 -59.86 -47.58
CA ASP A 247 -8.34 -59.96 -46.17
C ASP A 247 -6.95 -59.33 -45.93
N ALA A 248 -6.89 -58.19 -45.22
CA ALA A 248 -5.80 -57.74 -44.31
C ALA A 248 -6.09 -56.33 -43.71
N PRO A 249 -6.51 -56.21 -42.43
CA PRO A 249 -6.50 -54.92 -41.71
C PRO A 249 -5.09 -54.63 -41.17
N ALA A 250 -4.46 -53.49 -41.47
CA ALA A 250 -4.77 -52.11 -41.04
C ALA A 250 -4.40 -51.83 -39.57
N THR A 251 -3.22 -51.23 -39.36
CA THR A 251 -2.84 -50.58 -38.09
C THR A 251 -3.47 -49.18 -38.00
N PRO A 252 -3.98 -48.74 -36.83
CA PRO A 252 -4.67 -47.45 -36.71
C PRO A 252 -3.75 -46.22 -36.84
N ILE A 253 -4.24 -45.17 -37.50
CA ILE A 253 -3.71 -43.80 -37.42
C ILE A 253 -4.90 -42.86 -37.13
N ASP A 254 -4.69 -41.90 -36.23
CA ASP A 254 -5.73 -41.11 -35.58
C ASP A 254 -6.52 -40.17 -36.52
N PRO A 255 -7.80 -39.88 -36.22
CA PRO A 255 -8.62 -38.95 -37.00
C PRO A 255 -8.12 -37.51 -36.88
N LEU A 256 -8.03 -36.82 -38.02
CA LEU A 256 -7.77 -35.38 -38.07
C LEU A 256 -8.85 -34.60 -37.31
N ALA A 257 -8.43 -33.51 -36.65
CA ALA A 257 -9.31 -32.61 -35.93
C ALA A 257 -10.38 -31.99 -36.86
N PRO A 258 -11.60 -31.70 -36.35
CA PRO A 258 -12.64 -31.05 -37.14
C PRO A 258 -12.21 -29.68 -37.66
N ILE A 259 -12.46 -29.42 -38.94
CA ILE A 259 -12.41 -28.07 -39.50
C ILE A 259 -13.56 -27.27 -38.86
N PRO A 260 -13.31 -26.12 -38.21
CA PRO A 260 -14.35 -25.39 -37.50
C PRO A 260 -15.40 -24.85 -38.47
N ASP A 261 -16.67 -25.16 -38.18
CA ASP A 261 -17.81 -24.80 -39.01
C ASP A 261 -17.95 -23.28 -39.14
N ALA A 262 -18.45 -22.82 -40.30
CA ALA A 262 -18.57 -21.40 -40.61
C ALA A 262 -19.45 -20.59 -39.64
N LYS A 263 -20.24 -21.26 -38.79
CA LYS A 263 -21.13 -20.66 -37.78
C LYS A 263 -20.35 -20.06 -36.59
N ASP A 264 -19.22 -20.67 -36.21
CA ASP A 264 -18.45 -20.23 -35.03
C ASP A 264 -17.80 -18.85 -35.24
N LYS A 265 -17.41 -18.55 -36.48
CA LYS A 265 -16.84 -17.26 -36.87
C LYS A 265 -17.84 -16.11 -36.75
N GLU A 266 -19.14 -16.38 -36.92
CA GLU A 266 -20.19 -15.36 -36.76
C GLU A 266 -20.45 -15.05 -35.28
N THR A 267 -20.37 -16.06 -34.40
CA THR A 267 -20.43 -15.85 -32.95
C THR A 267 -19.24 -15.07 -32.42
N ASP A 268 -18.02 -15.36 -32.89
CA ASP A 268 -16.81 -14.63 -32.48
C ASP A 268 -16.85 -13.15 -32.90
N MET A 269 -17.31 -12.86 -34.12
CA MET A 269 -17.52 -11.48 -34.60
C MET A 269 -18.51 -10.70 -33.73
N LYS A 270 -19.63 -11.32 -33.34
CA LYS A 270 -20.64 -10.71 -32.46
C LYS A 270 -20.10 -10.49 -31.04
N LEU A 271 -19.29 -11.41 -30.54
CA LEU A 271 -18.65 -11.33 -29.22
C LEU A 271 -17.58 -10.22 -29.19
N PHE A 272 -16.79 -10.09 -30.26
CA PHE A 272 -15.83 -9.01 -30.45
C PHE A 272 -16.52 -7.63 -30.52
N ALA A 273 -17.59 -7.50 -31.29
CA ALA A 273 -18.38 -6.25 -31.37
C ALA A 273 -18.96 -5.85 -29.99
N LYS A 274 -19.41 -6.83 -29.19
CA LYS A 274 -19.91 -6.59 -27.83
C LYS A 274 -18.79 -6.10 -26.89
N LEU A 275 -17.60 -6.71 -26.95
CA LEU A 275 -16.42 -6.28 -26.19
C LEU A 275 -15.96 -4.86 -26.55
N VAL A 276 -15.98 -4.49 -27.84
CA VAL A 276 -15.67 -3.12 -28.29
C VAL A 276 -16.71 -2.13 -27.75
N SER A 277 -18.00 -2.48 -27.78
CA SER A 277 -19.08 -1.66 -27.19
C SER A 277 -18.86 -1.44 -25.68
N GLU A 278 -18.56 -2.49 -24.91
CA GLU A 278 -18.32 -2.38 -23.47
C GLU A 278 -17.07 -1.57 -23.13
N ARG A 279 -15.96 -1.74 -23.87
CA ARG A 279 -14.78 -0.88 -23.72
C ARG A 279 -15.10 0.60 -23.95
N SER A 280 -15.92 0.92 -24.96
CA SER A 280 -16.34 2.31 -25.23
C SER A 280 -17.18 2.91 -24.10
N LYS A 281 -18.01 2.10 -23.43
CA LYS A 281 -18.82 2.52 -22.27
C LYS A 281 -17.95 2.75 -21.04
N LEU A 282 -17.00 1.85 -20.76
CA LEU A 282 -16.05 1.98 -19.66
C LEU A 282 -15.14 3.20 -19.84
N ALA A 283 -14.69 3.50 -21.06
CA ALA A 283 -13.92 4.71 -21.34
C ALA A 283 -14.71 6.00 -21.04
N LYS A 284 -16.00 6.06 -21.43
CA LYS A 284 -16.90 7.19 -21.11
C LYS A 284 -17.25 7.29 -19.62
N ALA A 285 -17.26 6.17 -18.89
CA ALA A 285 -17.42 6.19 -17.43
C ALA A 285 -16.15 6.74 -16.75
N ALA A 286 -14.97 6.32 -17.20
CA ALA A 286 -13.69 6.80 -16.68
C ALA A 286 -13.48 8.30 -16.91
N SER A 287 -13.88 8.84 -18.08
CA SER A 287 -13.78 10.28 -18.33
C SER A 287 -14.67 11.12 -17.41
N ARG A 288 -15.91 10.68 -17.14
CA ARG A 288 -16.80 11.34 -16.16
C ARG A 288 -16.20 11.36 -14.75
N ILE A 289 -15.63 10.24 -14.30
CA ILE A 289 -14.96 10.15 -13.00
C ILE A 289 -13.75 11.11 -12.93
N ALA A 290 -13.02 11.29 -14.04
CA ALA A 290 -11.93 12.28 -14.10
C ALA A 290 -12.44 13.73 -14.01
N GLU A 291 -13.54 14.06 -14.69
CA GLU A 291 -14.20 15.38 -14.64
C GLU A 291 -14.77 15.71 -13.25
N GLU A 292 -15.39 14.73 -12.57
CA GLU A 292 -15.89 14.86 -11.21
C GLU A 292 -14.75 15.11 -10.20
N ASN A 293 -13.63 14.41 -10.34
CA ASN A 293 -12.45 14.62 -9.50
C ASN A 293 -11.80 16.01 -9.73
N ALA A 294 -11.71 16.46 -10.99
CA ALA A 294 -11.18 17.79 -11.32
C ALA A 294 -12.07 18.94 -10.79
N THR A 295 -13.40 18.78 -10.87
CA THR A 295 -14.35 19.78 -10.33
C THR A 295 -14.45 19.74 -8.80
N GLY A 296 -14.15 18.61 -8.16
CA GLY A 296 -13.99 18.51 -6.70
C GLY A 296 -12.81 19.32 -6.16
N GLN A 297 -11.64 19.25 -6.82
CA GLN A 297 -10.43 19.95 -6.36
C GLN A 297 -10.55 21.48 -6.41
N THR A 298 -11.19 22.03 -7.45
CA THR A 298 -11.36 23.50 -7.60
C THR A 298 -12.30 24.11 -6.54
N LYS A 299 -13.30 23.35 -6.06
CA LYS A 299 -14.17 23.78 -4.95
C LYS A 299 -13.45 23.81 -3.60
N GLY A 300 -12.41 22.98 -3.42
CA GLY A 300 -11.59 22.95 -2.20
C GLY A 300 -10.65 24.15 -2.04
N GLN A 301 -10.16 24.73 -3.15
CA GLN A 301 -9.22 25.86 -3.12
C GLN A 301 -9.89 27.23 -2.92
N LYS A 302 -11.20 27.36 -3.19
CA LYS A 302 -11.95 28.63 -3.01
C LYS A 302 -12.47 28.87 -1.58
N LYS A 303 -12.00 28.08 -0.60
CA LYS A 303 -12.47 28.09 0.80
C LYS A 303 -11.33 28.20 1.83
N LYS A 304 -10.18 28.74 1.40
CA LYS A 304 -9.04 29.18 2.22
C LYS A 304 -8.70 30.62 1.87
#